data_AF-A0A084BAI9-F1
#
_entry.id   AF-A0A084BAI9-F1
#
_cell.length_a   1.000
_cell.length_b   1.000
_cell.length_c   1.000
_cell.angle_alpha   90.00
_cell.angle_beta   90.00
_cell.angle_gamma   90.00
#
_symmetry.space_group_name_H-M   'P 1'
#
loop_
_entity.id
_entity.type
_entity.pdbx_description
1 polymer ?
#
loop_
_entity_poly.entity_id
_entity_poly.type
_entity_poly.pdbx_seq_one_letter_code
_entity_poly.pdbx_strand_id
1 'polypeptide(L)'
;MTKVAKGKRKRAYRPKTTSGCSTCKVRRVKCDETQPSCLRCSSTGRTCDGYSSAQSSNSNRSREATLAIVQTLSHDAESCAQSRRSLAFFAQQTCQQLAGFFGSLFWERLVLQAAHREPALRYALVAIGSLHEQITLESDHPKTFALKQYSLAIKCLLTPLSQHGKRAVDVCLIASILFTCFEGMQGRHKEANSHIRSGSRLLQETVYDKGSELLHHPVLGSQSHSDCYVPVETLANFFAVMDQSVAPVSYAHSYAPNDLPKKKYKTGKSRLQPQGLCHVGQRRRERRDVFVVHQSWRG
;
A
#
# COMPACT_ATOMS: atom_id res chain seq x y z
N MET A 1 -30.65 48.30 31.96
CA MET A 1 -29.91 47.01 31.82
C MET A 1 -30.40 46.03 32.87
N THR A 2 -31.19 45.03 32.47
CA THR A 2 -31.75 44.02 33.38
C THR A 2 -30.66 43.02 33.83
N LYS A 3 -30.49 42.87 35.16
CA LYS A 3 -29.51 41.96 35.76
C LYS A 3 -30.06 40.53 35.74
N VAL A 4 -29.40 39.64 35.00
CA VAL A 4 -29.74 38.20 34.96
C VAL A 4 -29.17 37.49 36.20
N ALA A 5 -29.98 36.66 36.86
CA ALA A 5 -29.63 35.93 38.08
C ALA A 5 -28.46 34.93 37.90
N LYS A 6 -27.59 34.83 38.93
CA LYS A 6 -26.48 33.86 39.01
C LYS A 6 -27.04 32.44 39.03
N GLY A 7 -26.67 31.62 38.03
CA GLY A 7 -26.94 30.17 38.03
C GLY A 7 -27.50 29.58 36.72
N LYS A 8 -27.94 30.39 35.75
CA LYS A 8 -28.58 29.89 34.50
C LYS A 8 -27.76 30.05 33.22
N ARG A 9 -26.44 30.24 33.28
CA ARG A 9 -25.60 30.16 32.07
C ARG A 9 -25.10 28.73 31.86
N LYS A 10 -25.94 27.87 31.29
CA LYS A 10 -25.46 26.63 30.67
C LYS A 10 -24.82 26.99 29.33
N ARG A 11 -23.50 26.79 29.21
CA ARG A 11 -22.78 27.01 27.94
C ARG A 11 -23.34 26.02 26.92
N ALA A 12 -23.91 26.51 25.83
CA ALA A 12 -24.39 25.67 24.74
C ALA A 12 -23.25 24.75 24.30
N TYR A 13 -23.44 23.44 24.45
CA TYR A 13 -22.48 22.45 23.98
C TYR A 13 -22.55 22.44 22.46
N ARG A 14 -21.50 22.98 21.82
CA ARG A 14 -21.31 22.84 20.38
C ARG A 14 -20.19 21.83 20.15
N PRO A 15 -20.35 20.87 19.22
CA PRO A 15 -19.29 19.93 18.88
C PRO A 15 -18.02 20.70 18.48
N LYS A 16 -16.88 20.32 19.05
CA LYS A 16 -15.59 20.93 18.73
C LYS A 16 -15.22 20.52 17.31
N THR A 17 -15.00 21.48 16.41
CA THR A 17 -14.50 21.18 15.08
C THR A 17 -13.05 20.72 15.17
N THR A 18 -12.76 19.54 14.61
CA THR A 18 -11.44 18.87 14.69
C THR A 18 -10.42 19.49 13.73
N SER A 19 -10.87 20.34 12.82
CA SER A 19 -10.15 20.93 11.69
C SER A 19 -9.40 22.24 12.00
N GLY A 20 -9.49 22.79 13.22
CA GLY A 20 -8.75 24.01 13.56
C GLY A 20 -7.23 23.83 13.66
N CYS A 21 -6.47 24.91 13.40
CA CYS A 21 -5.01 24.92 13.61
C CYS A 21 -4.67 24.72 15.10
N SER A 22 -3.47 24.18 15.37
CA SER A 22 -3.00 23.84 16.71
C SER A 22 -3.05 25.05 17.66
N THR A 23 -2.62 26.22 17.18
CA THR A 23 -2.61 27.47 17.96
C THR A 23 -4.03 27.92 18.35
N CYS A 24 -5.00 27.85 17.44
CA CYS A 24 -6.40 28.19 17.73
C CYS A 24 -7.06 27.17 18.69
N LYS A 25 -6.71 25.89 18.56
CA LYS A 25 -7.16 24.83 19.48
C LYS A 25 -6.66 25.05 20.91
N VAL A 26 -5.37 25.35 21.08
CA VAL A 26 -4.78 25.69 22.40
C VAL A 26 -5.47 26.91 23.00
N ARG A 27 -5.71 27.94 22.17
CA ARG A 27 -6.40 29.17 22.59
C ARG A 27 -7.90 29.00 22.83
N ARG A 28 -8.48 27.82 22.50
CA ARG A 28 -9.92 27.54 22.58
C ARG A 28 -10.78 28.57 21.84
N VAL A 29 -10.29 29.06 20.71
CA VAL A 29 -10.99 29.98 19.81
C VAL A 29 -11.31 29.29 18.49
N LYS A 30 -12.42 29.66 17.84
CA LYS A 30 -12.76 29.15 16.50
C LYS A 30 -11.64 29.48 15.51
N CYS A 31 -11.23 28.51 14.70
CA CYS A 31 -10.27 28.70 13.62
C CYS A 31 -11.00 28.98 12.31
N ASP A 32 -10.42 29.82 11.46
CA ASP A 32 -10.98 30.16 10.15
C ASP A 32 -10.42 29.26 9.02
N GLU A 33 -9.58 28.30 9.37
CA GLU A 33 -9.11 27.19 8.51
C GLU A 33 -8.34 27.58 7.24
N THR A 34 -7.97 28.86 7.08
CA THR A 34 -7.14 29.33 5.96
C THR A 34 -5.73 28.73 6.02
N GLN A 35 -5.18 28.39 4.85
CA GLN A 35 -3.82 27.85 4.69
C GLN A 35 -2.94 28.87 3.93
N PRO A 36 -1.61 28.92 4.18
CA PRO A 36 -0.83 28.07 5.10
C PRO A 36 -0.91 28.50 6.58
N SER A 37 -1.46 29.69 6.86
CA SER A 37 -1.69 30.19 8.23
C SER A 37 -3.11 30.71 8.39
N CYS A 38 -3.70 30.50 9.57
CA CYS A 38 -5.06 30.99 9.83
C CYS A 38 -5.07 32.50 10.10
N LEU A 39 -6.07 33.21 9.56
CA LEU A 39 -6.20 34.68 9.71
C LEU A 39 -6.23 35.14 11.17
N ARG A 40 -6.73 34.33 12.10
CA ARG A 40 -6.73 34.63 13.54
C ARG A 40 -5.36 34.60 14.21
N CYS A 41 -4.44 33.79 13.69
CA CYS A 41 -3.06 33.82 14.17
C CYS A 41 -2.35 35.03 13.57
N SER A 42 -2.49 35.24 12.26
CA SER A 42 -1.86 36.35 11.53
C SER A 42 -2.32 37.72 12.01
N SER A 43 -3.63 37.94 12.18
CA SER A 43 -4.18 39.22 12.67
C SER A 43 -3.80 39.55 14.12
N THR A 44 -3.38 38.56 14.90
CA THR A 44 -2.93 38.77 16.28
C THR A 44 -1.41 38.71 16.42
N GLY A 45 -0.67 38.70 15.30
CA GLY A 45 0.79 38.67 15.28
C GLY A 45 1.41 37.38 15.82
N ARG A 46 0.68 36.27 15.83
CA ARG A 46 1.17 34.97 16.35
C ARG A 46 1.56 34.03 15.22
N THR A 47 2.64 33.29 15.43
CA THR A 47 3.01 32.15 14.57
C THR A 47 1.90 31.11 14.61
N CYS A 48 1.44 30.68 13.43
CA CYS A 48 0.43 29.65 13.28
C CYS A 48 1.12 28.29 13.18
N ASP A 49 0.99 27.44 14.19
CA ASP A 49 1.65 26.12 14.29
C ASP A 49 1.00 25.05 13.38
N GLY A 50 0.31 25.48 12.33
CA GLY A 50 -0.33 24.62 11.34
C GLY A 50 -1.48 23.77 11.88
N TYR A 51 -1.95 22.85 11.04
CA TYR A 51 -3.03 21.92 11.33
C TYR A 51 -2.41 20.57 11.70
N SER A 52 -2.57 20.13 12.96
CA SER A 52 -2.02 18.84 13.40
C SER A 52 -2.74 17.69 12.67
N SER A 53 -2.01 16.85 11.94
CA SER A 53 -2.52 15.55 11.50
C SER A 53 -2.78 14.71 12.76
N ALA A 54 -3.94 14.07 12.85
CA ALA A 54 -4.37 13.29 14.00
C ALA A 54 -3.61 11.94 14.13
N GLN A 55 -2.28 11.96 14.08
CA GLN A 55 -1.46 10.74 14.03
C GLN A 55 -0.72 10.39 15.33
N SER A 56 -0.63 11.29 16.32
CA SER A 56 0.30 11.08 17.46
C SER A 56 -0.27 10.35 18.68
N SER A 57 -1.59 10.21 18.85
CA SER A 57 -2.18 9.48 20.01
C SER A 57 -2.66 8.06 19.68
N ASN A 58 -2.61 7.66 18.41
CA ASN A 58 -3.07 6.34 17.94
C ASN A 58 -1.93 5.33 17.74
N SER A 59 -0.68 5.77 17.77
CA SER A 59 0.50 4.94 17.49
C SER A 59 0.77 3.88 18.55
N ASN A 60 0.58 4.19 19.85
CA ASN A 60 0.76 3.21 20.92
C ASN A 60 -0.30 2.10 20.86
N ARG A 61 -1.60 2.46 20.80
CA ARG A 61 -2.70 1.48 20.68
C ARG A 61 -2.61 0.62 19.42
N SER A 62 -2.12 1.18 18.32
CA SER A 62 -1.84 0.44 17.08
C SER A 62 -0.75 -0.60 17.32
N ARG A 63 0.40 -0.20 17.90
CA ARG A 63 1.52 -1.11 18.22
C ARG A 63 1.12 -2.24 19.16
N GLU A 64 0.35 -1.97 20.20
CA GLU A 64 -0.11 -3.02 21.13
C GLU A 64 -1.00 -4.06 20.43
N ALA A 65 -1.92 -3.61 19.56
CA ALA A 65 -2.75 -4.50 18.75
C ALA A 65 -1.93 -5.31 17.72
N THR A 66 -0.97 -4.66 17.06
CA THR A 66 -0.03 -5.30 16.12
C THR A 66 0.78 -6.40 16.81
N LEU A 67 1.33 -6.12 18.00
CA LEU A 67 2.10 -7.09 18.78
C LEU A 67 1.26 -8.28 19.23
N ALA A 68 0.00 -8.06 19.64
CA ALA A 68 -0.91 -9.14 19.99
C ALA A 68 -1.21 -10.07 18.79
N ILE A 69 -1.43 -9.50 17.59
CA ILE A 69 -1.65 -10.29 16.37
C ILE A 69 -0.42 -11.13 16.01
N VAL A 70 0.78 -10.55 16.09
CA VAL A 70 2.05 -11.25 15.83
C VAL A 70 2.31 -12.36 16.85
N GLN A 71 1.98 -12.11 18.12
CA GLN A 71 2.05 -13.12 19.16
C GLN A 71 1.13 -14.28 18.83
N THR A 72 -0.16 -14.06 18.54
CA THR A 72 -1.09 -15.16 18.18
C THR A 72 -0.63 -15.91 16.93
N LEU A 73 -0.19 -15.21 15.88
CA LEU A 73 0.40 -15.79 14.67
C LEU A 73 1.63 -16.68 14.96
N SER A 74 2.38 -16.35 16.00
CA SER A 74 3.59 -17.09 16.40
C SER A 74 3.28 -18.38 17.16
N HIS A 75 2.09 -18.52 17.75
CA HIS A 75 1.68 -19.70 18.53
C HIS A 75 1.04 -20.80 17.68
N ASP A 76 0.87 -20.60 16.37
CA ASP A 76 0.37 -21.66 15.49
C ASP A 76 1.39 -22.82 15.45
N ALA A 77 0.90 -24.04 15.69
CA ALA A 77 1.71 -25.26 15.89
C ALA A 77 2.64 -25.60 14.70
N GLU A 78 2.39 -25.01 13.53
CA GLU A 78 3.17 -25.20 12.29
C GLU A 78 4.35 -24.21 12.14
N SER A 79 4.47 -23.18 12.99
CA SER A 79 5.51 -22.16 12.85
C SER A 79 6.83 -22.55 13.53
N CYS A 80 7.92 -22.69 12.77
CA CYS A 80 9.26 -22.86 13.32
C CYS A 80 9.80 -21.55 13.96
N ALA A 81 10.87 -21.63 14.76
CA ALA A 81 11.47 -20.46 15.41
C ALA A 81 11.91 -19.38 14.41
N GLN A 82 12.41 -19.79 13.25
CA GLN A 82 12.82 -18.88 12.18
C GLN A 82 11.62 -18.14 11.57
N SER A 83 10.48 -18.81 11.39
CA SER A 83 9.25 -18.16 10.92
C SER A 83 8.74 -17.10 11.91
N ARG A 84 8.75 -17.39 13.21
CA ARG A 84 8.37 -16.42 14.26
C ARG A 84 9.27 -15.19 14.25
N ARG A 85 10.59 -15.39 14.18
CA ARG A 85 11.58 -14.31 14.12
C ARG A 85 11.37 -13.43 12.89
N SER A 86 11.19 -14.06 11.73
CA SER A 86 10.97 -13.36 10.46
C SER A 86 9.68 -12.53 10.50
N LEU A 87 8.59 -13.09 11.05
CA LEU A 87 7.32 -12.37 11.19
C LEU A 87 7.42 -11.21 12.19
N ALA A 88 8.14 -11.40 13.31
CA ALA A 88 8.41 -10.33 14.25
C ALA A 88 9.23 -9.21 13.59
N PHE A 89 10.26 -9.55 12.81
CA PHE A 89 11.04 -8.58 12.06
C PHE A 89 10.18 -7.84 11.02
N PHE A 90 9.26 -8.55 10.35
CA PHE A 90 8.30 -7.94 9.45
C PHE A 90 7.47 -6.87 10.16
N ALA A 91 6.81 -7.23 11.26
CA ALA A 91 5.92 -6.33 11.98
C ALA A 91 6.63 -5.13 12.62
N GLN A 92 7.85 -5.34 13.12
CA GLN A 92 8.61 -4.30 13.80
C GLN A 92 9.29 -3.36 12.80
N GLN A 93 10.00 -3.91 11.80
CA GLN A 93 10.91 -3.14 10.95
C GLN A 93 10.42 -3.02 9.50
N THR A 94 9.98 -4.11 8.89
CA THR A 94 9.54 -4.07 7.48
C THR A 94 8.31 -3.19 7.29
N CYS A 95 7.31 -3.29 8.17
CA CYS A 95 6.10 -2.46 8.11
C CYS A 95 6.43 -0.97 8.13
N GLN A 96 7.39 -0.54 8.95
CA GLN A 96 7.80 0.86 9.04
C GLN A 96 8.44 1.37 7.75
N GLN A 97 9.27 0.55 7.11
CA GLN A 97 9.86 0.90 5.82
C GLN A 97 8.83 0.92 4.69
N LEU A 98 7.86 0.00 4.72
CA LEU A 98 6.82 -0.08 3.69
C LEU A 98 5.67 0.91 3.91
N ALA A 99 5.51 1.46 5.12
CA ALA A 99 4.46 2.43 5.46
C ALA A 99 4.47 3.67 4.56
N GLY A 100 5.62 4.04 3.99
CA GLY A 100 5.74 5.15 3.04
C GLY A 100 4.98 4.97 1.71
N PHE A 101 4.62 3.73 1.34
CA PHE A 101 3.94 3.44 0.06
C PHE A 101 2.41 3.47 0.17
N PHE A 102 1.84 2.82 1.19
CA PHE A 102 0.38 2.62 1.32
C PHE A 102 -0.18 3.01 2.70
N GLY A 103 0.64 3.63 3.55
CA GLY A 103 0.27 4.07 4.89
C GLY A 103 0.39 2.97 5.94
N SER A 104 0.53 3.37 7.21
CA SER A 104 0.70 2.46 8.34
C SER A 104 -0.52 1.58 8.62
N LEU A 105 -1.74 2.07 8.36
CA LEU A 105 -2.97 1.31 8.58
C LEU A 105 -2.98 -0.01 7.79
N PHE A 106 -2.56 0.04 6.53
CA PHE A 106 -2.49 -1.14 5.68
C PHE A 106 -1.46 -2.13 6.22
N TRP A 107 -0.22 -1.69 6.41
CA TRP A 107 0.90 -2.57 6.76
C TRP A 107 0.89 -3.08 8.21
N GLU A 108 0.56 -2.23 9.19
CA GLU A 108 0.65 -2.56 10.61
C GLU A 108 -0.63 -3.22 11.15
N ARG A 109 -1.73 -3.20 10.40
CA ARG A 109 -3.02 -3.75 10.85
C ARG A 109 -3.67 -4.64 9.82
N LEU A 110 -4.09 -4.10 8.67
CA LEU A 110 -4.94 -4.85 7.73
C LEU A 110 -4.22 -6.08 7.16
N VAL A 111 -2.96 -5.91 6.72
CA VAL A 111 -2.13 -7.02 6.19
C VAL A 111 -1.87 -8.09 7.24
N LEU A 112 -1.64 -7.70 8.50
CA LEU A 112 -1.40 -8.66 9.60
C LEU A 112 -2.67 -9.39 10.01
N GLN A 113 -3.83 -8.71 10.00
CA GLN A 113 -5.13 -9.36 10.21
C GLN A 113 -5.43 -10.37 9.10
N ALA A 114 -5.14 -10.03 7.84
CA ALA A 114 -5.29 -10.93 6.71
C ALA A 114 -4.37 -12.15 6.83
N ALA A 115 -3.09 -11.95 7.16
CA ALA A 115 -2.14 -13.04 7.40
C ALA A 115 -2.48 -13.93 8.60
N HIS A 116 -3.26 -13.43 9.56
CA HIS A 116 -3.74 -14.26 10.68
C HIS A 116 -4.66 -15.39 10.21
N ARG A 117 -5.54 -15.10 9.26
CA ARG A 117 -6.55 -16.04 8.76
C ARG A 117 -6.12 -16.73 7.45
N GLU A 118 -5.32 -16.07 6.63
CA GLU A 118 -4.93 -16.54 5.31
C GLU A 118 -3.48 -17.09 5.32
N PRO A 119 -3.28 -18.42 5.20
CA PRO A 119 -1.93 -19.01 5.25
C PRO A 119 -1.04 -18.52 4.11
N ALA A 120 -1.61 -18.24 2.93
CA ALA A 120 -0.86 -17.70 1.79
C ALA A 120 -0.21 -16.36 2.13
N LEU A 121 -0.95 -15.45 2.75
CA LEU A 121 -0.44 -14.14 3.15
C LEU A 121 0.57 -14.27 4.28
N ARG A 122 0.33 -15.16 5.25
CA ARG A 122 1.28 -15.45 6.32
C ARG A 122 2.65 -15.88 5.80
N TYR A 123 2.68 -16.85 4.88
CA TYR A 123 3.91 -17.32 4.25
C TYR A 123 4.63 -16.18 3.50
N ALA A 124 3.87 -15.30 2.83
CA ALA A 124 4.45 -14.13 2.15
C ALA A 124 5.09 -13.14 3.15
N LEU A 125 4.43 -12.87 4.30
CA LEU A 125 5.01 -11.99 5.33
C LEU A 125 6.28 -12.55 5.94
N VAL A 126 6.31 -13.86 6.23
CA VAL A 126 7.50 -14.55 6.74
C VAL A 126 8.63 -14.49 5.70
N ALA A 127 8.34 -14.70 4.42
CA ALA A 127 9.31 -14.60 3.35
C ALA A 127 9.95 -13.20 3.26
N ILE A 128 9.12 -12.15 3.27
CA ILE A 128 9.57 -10.76 3.23
C ILE A 128 10.36 -10.41 4.49
N GLY A 129 9.87 -10.78 5.67
CA GLY A 129 10.54 -10.53 6.94
C GLY A 129 11.92 -11.16 7.01
N SER A 130 12.04 -12.43 6.60
CA SER A 130 13.33 -13.12 6.54
C SER A 130 14.28 -12.48 5.54
N LEU A 131 13.78 -12.10 4.36
CA LEU A 131 14.61 -11.49 3.32
C LEU A 131 15.12 -10.12 3.76
N HIS A 132 14.23 -9.29 4.32
CA HIS A 132 14.60 -7.96 4.80
C HIS A 132 15.57 -8.03 5.98
N GLU A 133 15.38 -8.98 6.89
CA GLU A 133 16.33 -9.23 7.99
C GLU A 133 17.72 -9.59 7.44
N GLN A 134 17.80 -10.50 6.47
CA GLN A 134 19.07 -10.88 5.85
C GLN A 134 19.76 -9.70 5.15
N ILE A 135 19.01 -8.89 4.41
CA ILE A 135 19.54 -7.68 3.75
C ILE A 135 20.06 -6.68 4.79
N THR A 136 19.32 -6.47 5.87
CA THR A 136 19.67 -5.50 6.92
C THR A 136 20.92 -5.92 7.68
N LEU A 137 21.08 -7.23 7.92
CA LEU A 137 22.24 -7.79 8.63
C LEU A 137 23.43 -8.05 7.72
N GLU A 138 23.34 -7.67 6.43
CA GLU A 138 24.36 -7.96 5.40
C GLU A 138 24.80 -9.44 5.41
N SER A 139 23.86 -10.34 5.69
CA SER A 139 24.15 -11.76 5.82
C SER A 139 24.37 -12.36 4.43
N ASP A 140 25.54 -12.97 4.23
CA ASP A 140 25.86 -13.72 3.00
C ASP A 140 25.19 -15.11 2.95
N HIS A 141 24.31 -15.40 3.92
CA HIS A 141 23.60 -16.67 3.93
C HIS A 141 22.64 -16.79 2.76
N PRO A 142 22.51 -18.00 2.16
CA PRO A 142 21.56 -18.23 1.10
C PRO A 142 20.13 -17.81 1.50
N LYS A 143 19.42 -17.15 0.57
CA LYS A 143 18.02 -16.74 0.71
C LYS A 143 17.03 -17.93 0.66
N THR A 144 17.50 -19.15 0.97
CA THR A 144 16.77 -20.42 0.81
C THR A 144 15.50 -20.47 1.64
N PHE A 145 15.56 -20.02 2.90
CA PHE A 145 14.38 -19.97 3.75
C PHE A 145 13.33 -19.00 3.20
N ALA A 146 13.74 -17.78 2.85
CA ALA A 146 12.84 -16.77 2.28
C ALA A 146 12.16 -17.26 0.99
N LEU A 147 12.92 -17.88 0.08
CA LEU A 147 12.40 -18.46 -1.16
C LEU A 147 11.44 -19.64 -0.89
N LYS A 148 11.76 -20.51 0.08
CA LYS A 148 10.87 -21.61 0.46
C LYS A 148 9.52 -21.09 0.96
N GLN A 149 9.53 -20.06 1.80
CA GLN A 149 8.30 -19.43 2.32
C GLN A 149 7.52 -18.75 1.19
N TYR A 150 8.21 -18.07 0.27
CA TYR A 150 7.58 -17.48 -0.92
C TYR A 150 6.89 -18.54 -1.81
N SER A 151 7.54 -19.68 -2.06
CA SER A 151 6.92 -20.79 -2.82
C SER A 151 5.72 -21.40 -2.10
N LEU A 152 5.78 -21.52 -0.76
CA LEU A 152 4.63 -21.97 0.04
C LEU A 152 3.47 -20.97 -0.03
N ALA A 153 3.75 -19.67 -0.02
CA ALA A 153 2.75 -18.63 -0.20
C ALA A 153 2.00 -18.79 -1.53
N ILE A 154 2.74 -18.98 -2.63
CA ILE A 154 2.15 -19.23 -3.95
C ILE A 154 1.33 -20.52 -3.95
N LYS A 155 1.88 -21.62 -3.41
CA LYS A 155 1.16 -22.90 -3.33
C LYS A 155 -0.16 -22.76 -2.56
N CYS A 156 -0.11 -22.13 -1.39
CA CYS A 156 -1.30 -21.87 -0.58
C CYS A 156 -2.27 -20.91 -1.27
N LEU A 157 -1.78 -19.95 -2.06
CA LEU A 157 -2.62 -19.02 -2.82
C LEU A 157 -3.38 -19.73 -3.96
N LEU A 158 -2.72 -20.68 -4.61
CA LEU A 158 -3.28 -21.42 -5.75
C LEU A 158 -4.12 -22.64 -5.32
N THR A 159 -4.01 -23.09 -4.07
CA THR A 159 -4.82 -24.21 -3.58
C THR A 159 -6.28 -23.79 -3.45
N PRO A 160 -7.24 -24.44 -4.13
CA PRO A 160 -8.66 -24.17 -3.96
C PRO A 160 -9.08 -24.56 -2.54
N LEU A 161 -9.77 -23.66 -1.83
CA LEU A 161 -10.35 -23.97 -0.52
C LEU A 161 -11.51 -24.95 -0.73
N SER A 162 -11.38 -26.17 -0.20
CA SER A 162 -12.42 -27.19 -0.27
C SER A 162 -13.70 -26.76 0.48
N GLN A 163 -14.82 -27.28 -0.02
CA GLN A 163 -16.22 -27.20 0.43
C GLN A 163 -17.07 -25.99 -0.04
N HIS A 164 -16.55 -24.76 -0.17
CA HIS A 164 -17.33 -23.61 -0.69
C HIS A 164 -16.59 -22.67 -1.69
N GLY A 165 -15.37 -23.06 -2.10
CA GLY A 165 -14.86 -22.90 -3.48
C GLY A 165 -14.42 -21.54 -4.01
N LYS A 166 -14.51 -20.44 -3.25
CA LYS A 166 -14.18 -19.09 -3.75
C LYS A 166 -13.24 -18.35 -2.79
N ARG A 167 -12.05 -17.97 -3.29
CA ARG A 167 -11.03 -17.21 -2.54
C ARG A 167 -11.25 -15.72 -2.72
N ALA A 168 -11.43 -14.98 -1.64
CA ALA A 168 -11.71 -13.56 -1.71
C ALA A 168 -10.65 -12.78 -2.53
N VAL A 169 -11.14 -11.88 -3.37
CA VAL A 169 -10.33 -11.14 -4.36
C VAL A 169 -9.26 -10.29 -3.68
N ASP A 170 -9.62 -9.70 -2.55
CA ASP A 170 -8.72 -8.90 -1.72
C ASP A 170 -7.51 -9.70 -1.23
N VAL A 171 -7.68 -10.98 -0.87
CA VAL A 171 -6.56 -11.87 -0.51
C VAL A 171 -5.59 -12.03 -1.68
N CYS A 172 -6.09 -12.23 -2.90
CA CYS A 172 -5.25 -12.33 -4.09
C CYS A 172 -4.51 -11.01 -4.38
N LEU A 173 -5.20 -9.88 -4.25
CA LEU A 173 -4.61 -8.55 -4.47
C LEU A 173 -3.56 -8.20 -3.41
N ILE A 174 -3.83 -8.50 -2.14
CA ILE A 174 -2.84 -8.34 -1.06
C ILE A 174 -1.63 -9.24 -1.33
N ALA A 175 -1.84 -10.50 -1.74
CA ALA A 175 -0.75 -11.40 -2.10
C ALA A 175 0.10 -10.85 -3.25
N SER A 176 -0.52 -10.31 -4.30
CA SER A 176 0.19 -9.65 -5.40
C SER A 176 1.05 -8.48 -4.91
N ILE A 177 0.52 -7.62 -4.03
CA ILE A 177 1.31 -6.52 -3.42
C ILE A 177 2.52 -7.07 -2.66
N LEU A 178 2.33 -8.10 -1.83
CA LEU A 178 3.41 -8.72 -1.05
C LEU A 178 4.47 -9.36 -1.95
N PHE A 179 4.06 -10.04 -3.03
CA PHE A 179 5.00 -10.61 -4.00
C PHE A 179 5.76 -9.52 -4.77
N THR A 180 5.11 -8.43 -5.15
CA THR A 180 5.80 -7.25 -5.72
C THR A 180 6.88 -6.72 -4.76
N CYS A 181 6.58 -6.61 -3.45
CA CYS A 181 7.57 -6.20 -2.45
C CYS A 181 8.75 -7.19 -2.36
N PHE A 182 8.47 -8.50 -2.34
CA PHE A 182 9.48 -9.54 -2.25
C PHE A 182 10.42 -9.57 -3.47
N GLU A 183 9.85 -9.44 -4.67
CA GLU A 183 10.60 -9.36 -5.92
C GLU A 183 11.42 -8.06 -6.01
N GLY A 184 10.85 -6.94 -5.56
CA GLY A 184 11.51 -5.65 -5.47
C GLY A 184 12.75 -5.68 -4.56
N MET A 185 12.66 -6.30 -3.38
CA MET A 185 13.80 -6.48 -2.46
C MET A 185 14.91 -7.39 -3.03
N GLN A 186 14.58 -8.24 -4.01
CA GLN A 186 15.57 -9.05 -4.73
C GLN A 186 16.12 -8.37 -5.99
N GLY A 187 15.64 -7.17 -6.32
CA GLY A 187 16.00 -6.47 -7.56
C GLY A 187 15.40 -7.10 -8.82
N ARG A 188 14.44 -8.02 -8.68
CA ARG A 188 13.80 -8.72 -9.82
C ARG A 188 12.60 -7.92 -10.33
N HIS A 189 12.89 -6.74 -10.90
CA HIS A 189 11.87 -5.80 -11.36
C HIS A 189 10.89 -6.38 -12.38
N LYS A 190 11.34 -7.29 -13.25
CA LYS A 190 10.46 -7.95 -14.22
C LYS A 190 9.37 -8.77 -13.54
N GLU A 191 9.73 -9.55 -12.53
CA GLU A 191 8.77 -10.37 -11.77
C GLU A 191 7.87 -9.49 -10.90
N ALA A 192 8.42 -8.43 -10.29
CA ALA A 192 7.63 -7.44 -9.56
C ALA A 192 6.53 -6.83 -10.45
N ASN A 193 6.88 -6.48 -11.70
CA ASN A 193 5.94 -5.96 -12.68
C ASN A 193 4.91 -7.00 -13.15
N SER A 194 5.30 -8.28 -13.25
CA SER A 194 4.36 -9.36 -13.54
C SER A 194 3.28 -9.48 -12.46
N HIS A 195 3.64 -9.32 -11.18
CA HIS A 195 2.69 -9.32 -10.06
C HIS A 195 1.76 -8.10 -10.09
N ILE A 196 2.29 -6.91 -10.39
CA ILE A 196 1.48 -5.69 -10.54
C ILE A 196 0.45 -5.88 -11.66
N ARG A 197 0.89 -6.30 -12.85
CA ARG A 197 0.00 -6.53 -14.01
C ARG A 197 -1.04 -7.59 -13.75
N SER A 198 -0.68 -8.66 -13.04
CA SER A 198 -1.62 -9.72 -12.68
C SER A 198 -2.70 -9.21 -11.72
N GLY A 199 -2.33 -8.40 -10.72
CA GLY A 199 -3.30 -7.76 -9.83
C GLY A 199 -4.18 -6.71 -10.52
N SER A 200 -3.61 -5.89 -11.43
CA SER A 200 -4.38 -4.95 -12.25
C SER A 200 -5.37 -5.67 -13.16
N ARG A 201 -4.98 -6.79 -13.78
CA ARG A 201 -5.89 -7.63 -14.56
C ARG A 201 -7.02 -8.19 -13.69
N LEU A 202 -6.69 -8.68 -12.50
CA LEU A 202 -7.68 -9.19 -11.56
C LEU A 202 -8.72 -8.11 -11.16
N LEU A 203 -8.27 -6.86 -10.99
CA LEU A 203 -9.17 -5.72 -10.75
C LEU A 203 -10.06 -5.42 -11.95
N GLN A 204 -9.54 -5.48 -13.17
CA GLN A 204 -10.34 -5.28 -14.40
C GLN A 204 -11.42 -6.35 -14.59
N GLU A 205 -11.20 -7.55 -14.06
CA GLU A 205 -12.15 -8.66 -14.09
C GLU A 205 -13.20 -8.57 -12.96
N THR A 206 -13.12 -7.58 -12.07
CA THR A 206 -14.17 -7.33 -11.07
C THR A 206 -15.38 -6.62 -11.68
N VAL A 207 -16.57 -7.01 -11.23
CA VAL A 207 -17.87 -6.51 -11.68
C VAL A 207 -18.50 -5.72 -10.55
N TYR A 208 -19.03 -4.53 -10.86
CA TYR A 208 -19.80 -3.74 -9.92
C TYR A 208 -21.23 -4.29 -9.83
N ASP A 209 -21.64 -4.71 -8.63
CA ASP A 209 -23.01 -5.10 -8.35
C ASP A 209 -23.84 -3.90 -7.87
N LYS A 210 -24.87 -3.55 -8.65
CA LYS A 210 -25.78 -2.44 -8.33
C LYS A 210 -26.68 -2.71 -7.12
N GLY A 211 -26.87 -3.98 -6.73
CA GLY A 211 -27.69 -4.34 -5.57
C GLY A 211 -26.96 -4.15 -4.24
N SER A 212 -25.66 -4.45 -4.20
CA SER A 212 -24.82 -4.32 -3.01
C SER A 212 -23.91 -3.09 -2.98
N GLU A 213 -23.85 -2.32 -4.08
CA GLU A 213 -22.94 -1.18 -4.29
C GLU A 213 -21.45 -1.54 -4.19
N LEU A 214 -21.07 -2.77 -4.57
CA LEU A 214 -19.72 -3.30 -4.37
C LEU A 214 -19.11 -3.94 -5.61
N LEU A 215 -17.77 -3.86 -5.71
CA LEU A 215 -16.97 -4.60 -6.67
C LEU A 215 -16.76 -6.04 -6.20
N HIS A 216 -17.06 -7.02 -7.06
CA HIS A 216 -16.83 -8.44 -6.79
C HIS A 216 -16.25 -9.16 -8.02
N HIS A 217 -15.46 -10.22 -7.82
CA HIS A 217 -14.98 -11.06 -8.92
C HIS A 217 -15.88 -12.29 -9.11
N PRO A 218 -16.32 -12.60 -10.34
CA PRO A 218 -17.33 -13.65 -10.59
C PRO A 218 -16.84 -15.05 -10.19
N VAL A 219 -15.55 -15.34 -10.41
CA VAL A 219 -14.96 -16.67 -10.17
C VAL A 219 -14.40 -16.81 -8.75
N LEU A 220 -13.82 -15.74 -8.22
CA LEU A 220 -13.11 -15.74 -6.93
C LEU A 220 -14.04 -15.40 -5.77
N GLY A 221 -15.24 -14.88 -6.06
CA GLY A 221 -16.32 -14.61 -5.12
C GLY A 221 -16.13 -13.31 -4.35
N SER A 222 -17.23 -12.68 -3.98
CA SER A 222 -17.30 -11.76 -2.85
C SER A 222 -17.86 -12.53 -1.67
N GLN A 223 -17.01 -12.78 -0.67
CA GLN A 223 -17.57 -12.87 0.68
C GLN A 223 -18.03 -11.45 1.02
N SER A 224 -19.12 -11.30 1.75
CA SER A 224 -19.89 -10.06 1.90
C SER A 224 -19.05 -8.82 2.29
N HIS A 225 -19.65 -7.61 2.30
CA HIS A 225 -19.05 -6.37 2.86
C HIS A 225 -18.42 -6.57 4.26
N SER A 226 -18.80 -7.63 4.98
CA SER A 226 -18.33 -7.98 6.33
C SER A 226 -17.05 -8.82 6.36
N ASP A 227 -16.60 -9.36 5.21
CA ASP A 227 -15.59 -10.43 5.15
C ASP A 227 -14.30 -10.04 4.41
N CYS A 228 -14.24 -8.88 3.74
CA CYS A 228 -12.99 -8.39 3.15
C CYS A 228 -12.06 -7.75 4.21
N TYR A 229 -10.76 -8.02 4.12
CA TYR A 229 -9.75 -7.38 4.96
C TYR A 229 -9.49 -5.94 4.53
N VAL A 230 -9.52 -5.70 3.22
CA VAL A 230 -9.29 -4.38 2.60
C VAL A 230 -10.29 -4.19 1.48
N PRO A 231 -11.01 -3.05 1.43
CA PRO A 231 -11.91 -2.75 0.31
C PRO A 231 -11.16 -2.76 -1.03
N VAL A 232 -11.80 -3.33 -2.06
CA VAL A 232 -11.20 -3.50 -3.39
C VAL A 232 -10.83 -2.16 -4.01
N GLU A 233 -11.60 -1.10 -3.74
CA GLU A 233 -11.34 0.26 -4.20
C GLU A 233 -10.03 0.82 -3.60
N THR A 234 -9.76 0.48 -2.34
CA THR A 234 -8.50 0.87 -1.67
C THR A 234 -7.32 0.17 -2.33
N LEU A 235 -7.45 -1.12 -2.62
CA LEU A 235 -6.43 -1.89 -3.32
C LEU A 235 -6.24 -1.37 -4.76
N ALA A 236 -7.31 -1.02 -5.47
CA ALA A 236 -7.24 -0.43 -6.80
C ALA A 236 -6.40 0.84 -6.83
N ASN A 237 -6.55 1.71 -5.83
CA ASN A 237 -5.72 2.90 -5.69
C ASN A 237 -4.23 2.53 -5.50
N PHE A 238 -3.93 1.48 -4.74
CA PHE A 238 -2.55 1.01 -4.57
C PHE A 238 -1.95 0.50 -5.89
N PHE A 239 -2.71 -0.27 -6.67
CA PHE A 239 -2.27 -0.74 -7.98
C PHE A 239 -2.10 0.40 -9.00
N ALA A 240 -2.97 1.41 -8.97
CA ALA A 240 -2.82 2.59 -9.82
C ALA A 240 -1.51 3.33 -9.52
N VAL A 241 -1.14 3.49 -8.25
CA VAL A 241 0.15 4.09 -7.85
C VAL A 241 1.32 3.22 -8.31
N MET A 242 1.25 1.90 -8.13
CA MET A 242 2.34 0.98 -8.52
C MET A 242 2.56 0.91 -10.03
N ASP A 243 1.51 1.02 -10.85
CA ASP A 243 1.60 0.94 -12.31
C ASP A 243 2.15 2.24 -12.92
N GLN A 244 1.81 3.40 -12.33
CA GLN A 244 2.29 4.72 -12.79
C GLN A 244 3.80 4.88 -12.66
N SER A 245 4.37 4.38 -11.57
CA SER A 245 5.82 4.35 -11.31
C SER A 245 6.62 3.39 -12.22
N VAL A 246 5.94 2.64 -13.09
CA VAL A 246 6.55 1.67 -14.01
C VAL A 246 6.39 2.12 -15.47
N ALA A 247 5.61 3.16 -15.77
CA ALA A 247 5.44 3.64 -17.12
C ALA A 247 6.68 4.43 -17.61
N PRO A 248 7.38 3.99 -18.69
CA PRO A 248 8.18 4.93 -19.46
C PRO A 248 7.22 5.94 -20.11
N VAL A 249 7.66 7.19 -20.24
CA VAL A 249 6.97 8.28 -20.96
C VAL A 249 6.59 7.82 -22.38
N SER A 250 5.42 7.19 -22.52
CA SER A 250 4.74 6.88 -23.78
C SER A 250 3.41 6.15 -23.50
N TYR A 251 2.44 6.86 -22.94
CA TYR A 251 1.02 6.51 -23.10
C TYR A 251 0.25 7.77 -23.51
N ALA A 252 0.70 8.39 -24.59
CA ALA A 252 -0.18 9.22 -25.40
C ALA A 252 -1.06 8.28 -26.23
N HIS A 253 -2.37 8.42 -26.03
CA HIS A 253 -3.48 7.81 -26.77
C HIS A 253 -3.82 6.35 -26.50
N SER A 254 -4.89 6.14 -25.73
CA SER A 254 -6.13 5.57 -26.29
C SER A 254 -7.26 5.52 -25.26
N TYR A 255 -7.91 6.67 -25.05
CA TYR A 255 -9.34 6.69 -24.71
C TYR A 255 -9.97 7.86 -25.46
N ALA A 256 -10.69 7.54 -26.54
CA ALA A 256 -11.87 8.31 -26.97
C ALA A 256 -12.79 7.38 -27.78
N PRO A 257 -14.12 7.56 -27.70
CA PRO A 257 -15.12 6.53 -28.00
C PRO A 257 -15.67 6.56 -29.44
N ASN A 258 -16.19 5.40 -29.87
CA ASN A 258 -17.20 5.08 -30.90
C ASN A 258 -17.28 5.90 -32.21
N ASP A 259 -17.05 5.22 -33.35
CA ASP A 259 -18.05 4.92 -34.41
C ASP A 259 -17.37 4.52 -35.74
N LEU A 260 -17.88 3.47 -36.40
CA LEU A 260 -17.55 3.06 -37.79
C LEU A 260 -18.31 3.97 -38.80
N PRO A 261 -18.02 4.01 -40.15
CA PRO A 261 -17.25 3.06 -40.96
C PRO A 261 -16.27 3.63 -42.05
N LYS A 262 -15.31 2.76 -42.42
CA LYS A 262 -14.55 2.58 -43.68
C LYS A 262 -14.56 3.69 -44.75
N LYS A 263 -13.36 4.11 -45.19
CA LYS A 263 -13.00 4.28 -46.62
C LYS A 263 -11.49 4.08 -46.85
N LYS A 264 -11.18 3.34 -47.92
CA LYS A 264 -9.85 2.95 -48.42
C LYS A 264 -9.09 4.16 -48.98
N TYR A 265 -7.78 4.24 -48.80
CA TYR A 265 -6.84 4.70 -49.84
C TYR A 265 -5.45 4.06 -49.64
N LYS A 266 -4.80 3.74 -50.76
CA LYS A 266 -3.50 3.05 -50.91
C LYS A 266 -2.33 4.06 -50.96
N THR A 267 -1.11 3.50 -50.95
CA THR A 267 0.22 4.05 -51.38
C THR A 267 0.89 5.00 -50.38
N GLY A 268 2.22 4.99 -50.16
CA GLY A 268 3.34 4.32 -50.81
C GLY A 268 4.66 4.47 -50.00
N LYS A 269 5.71 3.84 -50.52
CA LYS A 269 7.06 3.57 -49.96
C LYS A 269 7.94 4.81 -49.68
N SER A 270 8.87 4.69 -48.72
CA SER A 270 10.33 5.01 -48.77
C SER A 270 10.89 5.07 -47.33
N ARG A 271 11.69 4.12 -46.84
CA ARG A 271 13.16 3.92 -46.97
C ARG A 271 13.97 5.20 -46.74
N LEU A 272 14.71 5.25 -45.61
CA LEU A 272 16.15 5.56 -45.52
C LEU A 272 16.65 5.43 -44.06
N GLN A 273 17.77 4.72 -43.93
CA GLN A 273 18.76 4.62 -42.85
C GLN A 273 20.12 4.93 -43.55
N PRO A 274 21.31 4.92 -42.91
CA PRO A 274 21.72 4.92 -41.50
C PRO A 274 22.95 5.88 -41.26
N GLN A 275 23.71 5.62 -40.17
CA GLN A 275 25.16 5.92 -39.87
C GLN A 275 25.34 6.82 -38.63
N GLY A 276 26.21 6.56 -37.64
CA GLY A 276 27.19 5.48 -37.40
C GLY A 276 28.09 5.80 -36.19
N LEU A 277 28.73 4.74 -35.61
CA LEU A 277 30.02 4.63 -34.88
C LEU A 277 30.36 5.59 -33.69
N CYS A 278 31.18 5.30 -32.67
CA CYS A 278 31.85 4.15 -32.02
C CYS A 278 32.62 4.66 -30.76
N HIS A 279 33.24 3.73 -30.00
CA HIS A 279 34.16 3.84 -28.82
C HIS A 279 33.49 3.69 -27.44
N VAL A 280 33.64 2.57 -26.69
CA VAL A 280 34.80 1.86 -26.10
C VAL A 280 35.48 2.64 -24.97
N GLY A 281 35.38 2.13 -23.73
CA GLY A 281 36.33 2.50 -22.67
C GLY A 281 35.89 2.31 -21.21
N GLN A 282 36.15 1.11 -20.67
CA GLN A 282 36.68 0.85 -19.32
C GLN A 282 35.80 0.84 -18.06
N ARG A 283 36.15 -0.18 -17.26
CA ARG A 283 35.58 -0.70 -16.02
C ARG A 283 35.99 0.11 -14.78
N ARG A 284 35.26 -0.18 -13.69
CA ARG A 284 35.59 -0.06 -12.26
C ARG A 284 35.30 1.29 -11.59
N ARG A 285 34.15 1.36 -10.91
CA ARG A 285 34.04 1.40 -9.43
C ARG A 285 32.56 1.32 -9.01
N GLU A 286 31.99 0.12 -9.08
CA GLU A 286 30.75 -0.23 -8.36
C GLU A 286 31.05 -0.29 -6.87
N ARG A 287 30.85 0.84 -6.19
CA ARG A 287 30.80 0.94 -4.72
C ARG A 287 29.85 2.08 -4.39
N ARG A 288 28.53 1.86 -4.53
CA ARG A 288 27.47 2.66 -3.86
C ARG A 288 26.01 2.21 -4.08
N ASP A 289 25.71 0.99 -4.54
CA ASP A 289 24.33 0.57 -4.82
C ASP A 289 23.83 -0.54 -3.87
N VAL A 290 23.65 -0.24 -2.58
CA VAL A 290 22.95 -1.17 -1.66
C VAL A 290 21.69 -0.57 -1.03
N PHE A 291 21.46 0.74 -1.12
CA PHE A 291 20.22 1.36 -0.62
C PHE A 291 19.75 2.52 -1.51
N VAL A 292 19.25 2.20 -2.70
CA VAL A 292 18.51 3.15 -3.56
C VAL A 292 17.18 2.52 -3.99
N VAL A 293 16.34 2.13 -3.02
CA VAL A 293 14.91 1.84 -3.27
C VAL A 293 14.03 3.04 -2.88
N HIS A 294 14.61 4.09 -2.28
CA HIS A 294 13.87 5.31 -1.91
C HIS A 294 13.74 6.33 -3.06
N GLN A 295 14.45 6.16 -4.20
CA GLN A 295 14.44 7.16 -5.30
C GLN A 295 13.88 6.67 -6.65
N SER A 296 13.56 5.39 -6.83
CA SER A 296 13.01 4.90 -8.10
C SER A 296 11.49 5.06 -8.25
N TRP A 297 10.78 5.58 -7.24
CA TRP A 297 9.30 5.66 -7.21
C TRP A 297 8.80 7.10 -6.97
N ARG A 298 9.65 8.11 -7.24
CA ARG A 298 9.25 9.51 -7.46
C ARG A 298 9.99 10.02 -8.68
N GLY A 299 9.32 9.96 -9.82
CA GLY A 299 9.76 10.51 -11.10
C GLY A 299 8.59 10.43 -12.06
#